data_AF-A0A2A5M3A7-F1
#
_entry.id   AF-A0A2A5M3A7-F1
#
_cell.length_a   1.000
_cell.length_b   1.000
_cell.length_c   1.000
_cell.angle_alpha   90.00
_cell.angle_beta   90.00
_cell.angle_gamma   90.00
#
_symmetry.space_group_name_H-M   'P 1'
#
loop_
_entity.id
_entity.type
_entity.pdbx_description
1 polymer ?
#
loop_
_entity_poly.entity_id
_entity_poly.type
_entity_poly.pdbx_seq_one_letter_code
_entity_poly.pdbx_strand_id
1 'polypeptide(L)'
;YILGICNGFQILLESGLLKGAMKHNNNLSFISKNQNLRVVSNDNTFLKNFKKDEIINLPIAHGEGNYYADEATLKELQDKDLITLKYESNPNGSVFDIAGICDENKKIFGLMP
;
A
#
# COMPACT_ATOMS: atom_id res chain seq x y z
N TYR A 1 -0.86 15.64 8.77
CA TYR A 1 -1.26 14.30 8.28
C TYR A 1 -1.45 14.40 6.79
N ILE A 2 -1.04 13.38 6.04
CA ILE A 2 -1.15 13.34 4.57
C ILE A 2 -1.68 11.96 4.18
N LEU A 3 -2.61 11.92 3.23
CA LEU A 3 -3.17 10.70 2.65
C LEU A 3 -3.00 10.74 1.14
N GLY A 4 -2.29 9.77 0.58
CA GLY A 4 -2.16 9.58 -0.87
C GLY A 4 -2.88 8.32 -1.31
N ILE A 5 -3.85 8.46 -2.21
CA ILE A 5 -4.63 7.34 -2.76
C ILE A 5 -4.36 7.22 -4.26
N CYS A 6 -4.12 6.01 -4.75
CA CYS A 6 -3.81 5.71 -6.15
C CYS A 6 -2.65 6.58 -6.66
N ASN A 7 -2.87 7.49 -7.60
CA ASN A 7 -1.85 8.44 -8.07
C ASN A 7 -1.26 9.30 -6.95
N GLY A 8 -2.04 9.59 -5.89
CA GLY A 8 -1.53 10.28 -4.71
C GLY A 8 -0.44 9.47 -3.99
N PHE A 9 -0.55 8.13 -3.96
CA PHE A 9 0.49 7.28 -3.39
C PHE A 9 1.75 7.28 -4.28
N GLN A 10 1.59 7.24 -5.60
CA GLN A 10 2.70 7.36 -6.53
C GLN A 10 3.50 8.65 -6.28
N ILE A 11 2.82 9.79 -6.16
CA ILE A 11 3.46 11.08 -5.86
C ILE A 11 4.23 11.04 -4.53
N LEU A 12 3.70 10.38 -3.50
CA LEU A 12 4.39 10.27 -2.21
C LEU A 12 5.68 9.43 -2.30
N LEU A 13 5.71 8.42 -3.17
CA LEU A 13 6.90 7.62 -3.44
C LEU A 13 7.93 8.42 -4.25
N GLU A 14 7.50 9.04 -5.35
CA GLU A 14 8.39 9.85 -6.24
C GLU A 14 8.96 11.09 -5.53
N SER A 15 8.24 11.65 -4.56
CA SER A 15 8.74 12.76 -3.73
C SER A 15 9.68 12.34 -2.60
N GLY A 16 9.86 11.04 -2.37
CA GLY A 16 10.66 10.50 -1.27
C GLY A 16 10.01 10.65 0.12
N LEU A 17 8.73 11.04 0.20
CA LEU A 17 7.99 11.09 1.46
C LEU A 17 7.60 9.69 1.96
N LEU A 18 7.47 8.72 1.05
CA LEU A 18 7.34 7.30 1.34
C LEU A 18 8.43 6.53 0.57
N LYS A 19 8.82 5.38 1.11
CA LYS A 19 9.87 4.53 0.53
C LYS A 19 9.28 3.54 -0.48
N GLY A 20 10.07 3.19 -1.49
CA GLY A 20 9.67 2.27 -2.56
C GLY A 20 9.30 3.00 -3.86
N ALA A 21 8.71 2.27 -4.80
CA ALA A 21 8.29 2.77 -6.10
C ALA A 21 7.08 1.98 -6.61
N MET A 22 6.36 2.57 -7.58
CA MET A 22 5.32 1.85 -8.32
C MET A 22 5.83 1.42 -9.69
N LYS A 23 5.45 0.22 -10.09
CA LYS A 23 5.68 -0.34 -11.43
C LYS A 23 4.35 -0.55 -12.13
N HIS A 24 4.43 -0.80 -13.44
CA HIS A 24 3.30 -1.35 -14.18
C HIS A 24 2.84 -2.68 -13.56
N ASN A 25 1.53 -2.93 -13.60
CA ASN A 25 0.97 -4.22 -13.22
C ASN A 25 1.64 -5.35 -14.02
N ASN A 26 1.86 -6.52 -13.42
CA ASN A 26 2.52 -7.66 -14.11
C ASN A 26 1.82 -8.09 -15.41
N ASN A 27 0.50 -7.92 -15.49
CA ASN A 27 -0.30 -8.23 -16.67
C ASN A 27 -0.40 -7.07 -17.69
N LEU A 28 0.29 -5.95 -17.43
CA LEU A 28 0.31 -4.72 -18.23
C LEU A 28 -1.08 -4.14 -18.55
N SER A 29 -2.10 -4.56 -17.79
CA SER A 29 -3.50 -4.22 -18.04
C SER A 29 -4.02 -3.33 -16.92
N PHE A 30 -4.92 -2.40 -17.28
CA PHE A 30 -5.69 -1.65 -16.30
C PHE A 30 -6.67 -2.58 -15.57
N ILE A 31 -6.73 -2.46 -14.25
CA ILE A 31 -7.62 -3.28 -13.41
C ILE A 31 -8.66 -2.37 -12.78
N SER A 32 -9.94 -2.73 -12.93
CA SER A 32 -11.07 -2.06 -12.29
C SER A 32 -12.01 -3.09 -11.68
N LYS A 33 -11.93 -3.32 -10.37
CA LYS A 33 -12.76 -4.30 -9.65
C LYS A 33 -12.74 -4.04 -8.14
N ASN A 34 -13.60 -4.71 -7.40
CA ASN A 34 -13.49 -4.74 -5.94
C ASN A 34 -12.43 -5.75 -5.51
N GLN A 35 -11.64 -5.39 -4.50
CA GLN A 35 -10.57 -6.22 -3.98
C GLN A 35 -10.64 -6.26 -2.44
N ASN A 36 -10.39 -7.46 -1.91
CA ASN A 36 -10.27 -7.64 -0.47
C ASN A 36 -8.84 -7.31 -0.03
N LEU A 37 -8.74 -6.42 0.95
CA LEU A 37 -7.49 -6.05 1.62
C LEU A 37 -7.56 -6.45 3.08
N ARG A 38 -6.44 -6.90 3.62
CA ARG A 38 -6.26 -7.16 5.05
C ARG A 38 -5.56 -5.98 5.72
N VAL A 39 -6.12 -5.52 6.83
CA VAL A 39 -5.52 -4.54 7.73
C VAL A 39 -4.45 -5.23 8.57
N VAL A 40 -3.20 -5.20 8.12
CA VAL A 40 -2.08 -5.86 8.81
C VAL A 40 -1.53 -5.02 9.97
N SER A 41 -1.62 -3.70 9.85
CA SER A 41 -1.36 -2.75 10.93
C SER A 41 -2.40 -1.64 10.92
N ASN A 42 -2.99 -1.38 12.09
CA ASN A 42 -3.93 -0.30 12.33
C ASN A 42 -3.30 0.84 13.16
N ASP A 43 -1.97 0.81 13.36
CA ASP A 43 -1.21 1.82 14.10
C ASP A 43 -0.96 3.09 13.27
N ASN A 44 -2.05 3.70 12.81
CA ASN A 44 -2.04 5.05 12.25
C ASN A 44 -3.41 5.72 12.39
N THR A 45 -3.46 7.04 12.19
CA THR A 45 -4.72 7.80 12.37
C THR A 45 -5.84 7.39 11.41
N PHE A 46 -5.50 6.87 10.22
CA PHE A 46 -6.46 6.52 9.18
C PHE A 46 -7.10 5.15 9.38
N LEU A 47 -6.36 4.21 9.96
CA LEU A 47 -6.77 2.82 10.15
C LEU A 47 -7.14 2.47 11.60
N LYS A 48 -6.97 3.39 12.56
CA LYS A 48 -7.22 3.17 13.99
C LYS A 48 -8.60 2.61 14.38
N ASN A 49 -9.61 2.80 13.52
CA ASN A 49 -10.97 2.33 13.77
C ASN A 49 -11.23 0.92 13.22
N PHE A 50 -10.29 0.37 12.44
CA PHE A 50 -10.32 -1.02 12.00
C PHE A 50 -9.58 -1.91 13.00
N LYS A 51 -9.93 -3.19 13.01
CA LYS A 51 -9.21 -4.20 13.78
C LYS A 51 -8.02 -4.71 12.98
N LYS A 52 -6.97 -5.10 13.70
CA LYS A 52 -5.88 -5.89 13.10
C LYS A 52 -6.46 -7.19 12.54
N ASP A 53 -5.99 -7.58 11.36
CA ASP A 53 -6.44 -8.72 10.55
C ASP A 53 -7.87 -8.62 10.01
N GLU A 54 -8.52 -7.47 10.15
CA GLU A 54 -9.81 -7.20 9.51
C GLU A 54 -9.67 -7.19 7.98
N ILE A 55 -10.63 -7.81 7.30
CA ILE A 55 -10.71 -7.80 5.84
C ILE A 55 -11.69 -6.71 5.43
N ILE A 56 -11.21 -5.76 4.65
CA ILE A 56 -12.00 -4.67 4.07
C ILE A 56 -12.10 -4.86 2.56
N ASN A 57 -13.20 -4.42 1.97
CA ASN A 57 -13.40 -4.47 0.53
C ASN A 57 -13.32 -3.05 -0.04
N LEU A 58 -12.39 -2.81 -0.96
CA LEU A 58 -12.22 -1.51 -1.61
C LEU A 58 -12.23 -1.66 -3.14
N PRO A 59 -12.77 -0.67 -3.87
CA PRO A 59 -12.66 -0.62 -5.32
C PRO A 59 -11.24 -0.22 -5.74
N ILE A 60 -10.70 -0.92 -6.73
CA ILE A 60 -9.35 -0.72 -7.26
C ILE A 60 -9.45 -0.23 -8.70
N ALA A 61 -8.58 0.71 -9.10
CA ALA A 61 -8.60 1.33 -10.42
C ALA A 61 -7.22 1.84 -10.84
N HIS A 62 -6.33 0.96 -11.33
CA HIS A 62 -4.96 1.34 -11.69
C HIS A 62 -4.34 0.44 -12.79
N GLY A 63 -3.45 1.04 -13.59
CA GLY A 63 -2.52 0.32 -14.49
C GLY A 63 -1.10 0.19 -13.93
N GLU A 64 -0.76 1.03 -12.94
CA GLU A 64 0.57 1.16 -12.34
C GLU A 64 0.46 1.09 -10.80
N GLY A 65 -0.03 -0.05 -10.30
CA GLY A 65 -0.23 -0.28 -8.86
C GLY A 65 0.73 -1.29 -8.23
N ASN A 66 1.70 -1.80 -8.99
CA ASN A 66 2.63 -2.83 -8.53
C ASN A 66 3.71 -2.20 -7.64
N TYR A 67 3.53 -2.29 -6.33
CA TYR A 67 4.46 -1.77 -5.34
C TYR A 67 5.75 -2.60 -5.31
N TYR A 68 6.89 -1.90 -5.31
CA TYR A 68 8.21 -2.50 -5.25
C TYR A 68 9.12 -1.71 -4.31
N ALA A 69 9.99 -2.42 -3.59
CA ALA A 69 11.13 -1.85 -2.90
C ALA A 69 12.27 -2.89 -2.84
N ASP A 70 13.49 -2.43 -2.56
CA ASP A 70 14.63 -3.35 -2.34
C ASP A 70 14.54 -4.09 -1.00
N GLU A 71 15.34 -5.13 -0.84
CA GLU A 71 15.30 -6.01 0.35
C GLU A 71 15.56 -5.26 1.66
N ALA A 72 16.47 -4.28 1.65
CA ALA A 72 16.79 -3.48 2.83
C ALA A 72 15.57 -2.63 3.26
N THR A 73 14.92 -1.98 2.30
CA THR A 73 13.72 -1.18 2.51
C THR A 73 12.56 -2.05 2.97
N LEU A 74 12.36 -3.22 2.35
CA LEU A 74 11.29 -4.14 2.75
C LEU A 74 11.49 -4.65 4.18
N LYS A 75 12.72 -4.99 4.55
CA LYS A 75 13.06 -5.39 5.91
C LYS A 75 12.76 -4.27 6.90
N GLU A 76 13.15 -3.04 6.58
CA GLU A 76 12.85 -1.88 7.42
C GLU A 76 11.34 -1.66 7.58
N LEU A 77 10.58 -1.73 6.49
CA LEU A 77 9.12 -1.57 6.52
C LEU A 77 8.45 -2.64 7.39
N GLN A 78 8.95 -3.88 7.39
CA GLN A 78 8.47 -4.96 8.26
C GLN A 78 8.86 -4.73 9.72
N ASP A 79 10.14 -4.47 10.00
CA ASP A 79 10.68 -4.30 11.35
C ASP A 79 10.01 -3.13 12.11
N LYS A 80 9.66 -2.06 11.38
CA LYS A 80 9.01 -0.85 11.93
C LYS A 80 7.48 -0.87 11.82
N ASP A 81 6.88 -1.99 11.43
CA ASP A 81 5.42 -2.16 11.25
C ASP A 81 4.78 -1.09 10.34
N LEU A 82 5.47 -0.73 9.25
CA LEU A 82 5.07 0.35 8.33
C LEU A 82 4.20 -0.13 7.17
N ILE A 83 4.05 -1.45 7.00
CA ILE A 83 3.11 -2.04 6.06
C ILE A 83 1.75 -2.08 6.74
N THR A 84 0.75 -1.42 6.16
CA THR A 84 -0.55 -1.23 6.82
C THR A 84 -1.66 -2.03 6.17
N LEU A 85 -1.60 -2.22 4.85
CA LEU A 85 -2.58 -2.98 4.08
C LEU A 85 -1.91 -3.96 3.12
N LYS A 86 -2.50 -5.15 3.01
CA LYS A 86 -2.11 -6.16 2.02
C LYS A 86 -3.30 -6.66 1.22
N TYR A 87 -3.10 -7.00 -0.04
CA TYR A 87 -4.08 -7.70 -0.86
C TYR A 87 -4.25 -9.14 -0.37
N GLU A 88 -5.50 -9.60 -0.21
CA GLU A 88 -5.78 -11.04 0.02
C GLU A 88 -5.50 -11.89 -1.22
N SER A 89 -5.68 -11.27 -2.40
CA SER A 89 -5.34 -11.86 -3.69
C SER A 89 -4.72 -10.77 -4.55
N ASN A 90 -3.40 -10.84 -4.69
CA ASN A 90 -2.59 -9.80 -5.32
C ASN A 90 -3.00 -9.56 -6.79
N PRO A 91 -3.56 -8.39 -7.12
CA PRO A 91 -4.07 -8.14 -8.47
C PRO A 91 -3.00 -7.61 -9.43
N ASN A 92 -1.92 -7.01 -8.92
CA ASN A 92 -0.97 -6.20 -9.70
C ASN A 92 0.47 -6.71 -9.68
N GLY A 93 0.82 -7.59 -8.75
CA GLY A 93 2.16 -8.13 -8.59
C GLY A 93 3.00 -7.47 -7.50
N SER A 94 2.41 -6.63 -6.65
CA SER A 94 3.10 -5.96 -5.54
C SER A 94 3.90 -6.94 -4.69
N VAL A 95 5.14 -6.58 -4.34
CA VAL A 95 5.95 -7.40 -3.43
C VAL A 95 5.28 -7.52 -2.06
N PHE A 96 5.30 -8.73 -1.48
CA PHE A 96 4.60 -9.07 -0.22
C PHE A 96 3.12 -8.68 -0.17
N ASP A 97 2.48 -8.62 -1.34
CA ASP A 97 1.07 -8.25 -1.51
C ASP A 97 0.74 -6.87 -0.95
N ILE A 98 1.73 -5.97 -0.86
CA ILE A 98 1.56 -4.65 -0.24
C ILE A 98 0.59 -3.79 -1.06
N ALA A 99 -0.45 -3.30 -0.38
CA ALA A 99 -1.43 -2.35 -0.92
C ALA A 99 -1.27 -0.95 -0.29
N GLY A 100 -0.66 -0.85 0.90
CA GLY A 100 -0.43 0.43 1.54
C GLY A 100 0.64 0.41 2.62
N ILE A 101 1.31 1.55 2.78
CA ILE A 101 2.38 1.78 3.77
C ILE A 101 2.24 3.16 4.40
N CYS A 102 2.87 3.36 5.56
CA CYS A 102 3.00 4.68 6.19
C CYS A 102 4.45 5.09 6.46
N ASP A 103 4.67 6.38 6.73
CA ASP A 103 5.98 6.88 7.19
C ASP A 103 6.27 6.46 8.63
N GLU A 104 7.52 6.63 9.04
CA GLU A 104 8.01 6.25 10.38
C GLU A 104 7.25 6.96 11.52
N ASN A 105 6.72 8.16 11.28
CA ASN A 105 5.92 8.89 12.27
C ASN A 105 4.42 8.53 12.22
N LYS A 106 4.00 7.61 11.35
CA LYS A 106 2.60 7.18 11.15
C LYS A 106 1.64 8.32 10.79
N LYS A 107 2.13 9.38 10.12
CA LYS A 107 1.40 10.61 9.76
C LYS A 107 1.13 10.74 8.26
N ILE A 108 1.91 10.09 7.41
CA ILE A 108 1.77 10.02 5.97
C ILE A 108 1.37 8.59 5.63
N PHE A 109 0.26 8.42 4.92
CA PHE A 109 -0.27 7.12 4.55
C PHE A 109 -0.49 7.06 3.04
N GLY A 110 0.11 6.06 2.40
CA GLY A 110 -0.04 5.75 0.99
C GLY A 110 -0.88 4.50 0.81
N LEU A 111 -1.88 4.58 -0.06
CA LEU A 111 -2.79 3.49 -0.38
C LEU A 111 -2.95 3.37 -1.89
N MET A 112 -2.67 2.19 -2.43
CA MET A 112 -3.10 1.77 -3.75
C MET A 112 -4.29 0.84 -3.51
N PRO A 113 -5.53 1.36 -3.52
CA PRO A 113 -6.67 0.47 -3.51
C PRO A 113 -6.64 -0.28 -4.84
#